data_AF-A0A1G2Z6C2-F1
#
_entry.id   AF-A0A1G2Z6C2-F1
#
_cell.length_a   1.000
_cell.length_b   1.000
_cell.length_c   1.000
_cell.angle_alpha   90.00
_cell.angle_beta   90.00
_cell.angle_gamma   90.00
#
_symmetry.space_group_name_H-M   'P 1'
#
loop_
_entity.id
_entity.type
_entity.pdbx_description
1 polymer ?
#
loop_
_entity_poly.entity_id
_entity_poly.type
_entity_poly.pdbx_seq_one_letter_code
_entity_poly.pdbx_strand_id
1 'polypeptide(L)'
;MRPELPGLEVVLLEEGENYVQLIGKQGPIWREHFRLQEPQNAAVGRFKPGSDEVFIWCRSRYNTHQKPFVFNSDGKTAFDYQMDDVAPEGWTDSGVEVIHTIDWTGRPEQLACAKERHTEGDVCLFEPLSGKFVERFKHKTDRLYVADVTGDWREEIIVLEGNKLHVHQNPATNARPDHKRLWTDRNYRRLKQCHNYYSP
;
A
#
# COMPACT_ATOMS: atom_id res chain seq x y z
N MET A 1 11.77 -3.59 6.39
CA MET A 1 12.88 -2.62 6.25
C MET A 1 13.68 -2.60 7.55
N ARG A 2 15.00 -2.48 7.51
CA ARG A 2 15.95 -2.80 8.59
C ARG A 2 16.72 -1.52 8.99
N PRO A 3 16.15 -0.67 9.87
CA PRO A 3 16.68 0.67 10.15
C PRO A 3 18.09 0.69 10.77
N GLU A 4 18.55 -0.44 11.30
CA GLU A 4 19.92 -0.61 11.78
C GLU A 4 20.95 -0.78 10.65
N LEU A 5 20.51 -1.06 9.43
CA LEU A 5 21.37 -1.09 8.25
C LEU A 5 21.51 0.33 7.65
N PRO A 6 22.72 0.73 7.24
CA PRO A 6 22.93 2.07 6.71
C PRO A 6 22.39 2.23 5.29
N GLY A 7 21.51 3.22 5.10
CA GLY A 7 21.03 3.63 3.79
C GLY A 7 19.56 3.31 3.56
N LEU A 8 19.13 3.35 2.31
CA LEU A 8 17.80 2.89 1.89
C LEU A 8 17.89 1.45 1.40
N GLU A 9 16.82 0.71 1.62
CA GLU A 9 16.60 -0.61 1.03
C GLU A 9 15.55 -0.57 -0.08
N VAL A 10 15.66 -1.51 -1.00
CA VAL A 10 14.76 -1.69 -2.13
C VAL A 10 14.06 -3.03 -1.99
N VAL A 11 12.74 -3.02 -2.11
CA VAL A 11 11.93 -4.23 -2.26
C VAL A 11 11.78 -4.50 -3.75
N LEU A 12 12.19 -5.69 -4.19
CA LEU A 12 11.99 -6.19 -5.54
C LEU A 12 11.01 -7.35 -5.53
N LEU A 13 10.10 -7.35 -6.50
CA LEU A 13 9.17 -8.44 -6.75
C LEU A 13 9.59 -9.12 -8.06
N GLU A 14 9.80 -10.44 -8.01
CA GLU A 14 10.27 -11.20 -9.17
C GLU A 14 9.09 -11.98 -9.79
N GLU A 15 8.53 -11.44 -10.87
CA GLU A 15 7.49 -12.09 -11.68
C GLU A 15 8.06 -13.36 -12.34
N GLY A 16 7.30 -14.46 -12.36
CA GLY A 16 7.73 -15.77 -12.90
C GLY A 16 8.60 -16.60 -11.95
N GLU A 17 9.56 -15.98 -11.26
CA GLU A 17 10.39 -16.65 -10.24
C GLU A 17 9.67 -16.77 -8.88
N ASN A 18 8.69 -15.90 -8.63
CA ASN A 18 7.82 -15.90 -7.45
C ASN A 18 8.54 -15.60 -6.11
N TYR A 19 9.58 -14.77 -6.17
CA TYR A 19 10.32 -14.31 -5.01
C TYR A 19 10.06 -12.83 -4.71
N VAL A 20 10.20 -12.48 -3.44
CA VAL A 20 10.36 -11.12 -2.95
C VAL A 20 11.78 -10.99 -2.42
N GLN A 21 12.46 -9.92 -2.78
CA GLN A 21 13.83 -9.66 -2.37
C GLN A 21 13.94 -8.30 -1.68
N LEU A 22 14.68 -8.25 -0.59
CA LEU A 22 15.13 -7.01 0.02
C LEU A 22 16.61 -6.81 -0.29
N ILE A 23 16.94 -5.69 -0.91
CA ILE A 23 18.30 -5.31 -1.26
C ILE A 23 18.69 -4.06 -0.48
N GLY A 24 19.82 -4.12 0.22
CA GLY A 24 20.43 -2.97 0.89
C GLY A 24 21.58 -2.40 0.06
N LYS A 25 22.18 -1.32 0.56
CA LYS A 25 23.33 -0.66 -0.08
C LYS A 25 24.52 -1.61 -0.33
N GLN A 26 24.72 -2.61 0.53
CA GLN A 26 25.82 -3.57 0.46
C GLN A 26 25.49 -4.84 -0.35
N GLY A 27 24.27 -4.95 -0.88
CA GLY A 27 23.81 -6.12 -1.64
C GLY A 27 22.53 -6.73 -1.09
N PRO A 28 22.16 -7.93 -1.55
CA PRO A 28 20.97 -8.65 -1.09
C PRO A 28 21.00 -8.89 0.42
N ILE A 29 19.90 -8.59 1.10
CA ILE A 29 19.72 -8.86 2.53
C ILE A 29 19.03 -10.23 2.70
N TRP A 30 17.92 -10.43 2.00
CA TRP A 30 17.21 -11.71 1.92
C TRP A 30 16.41 -11.80 0.62
N ARG A 31 16.09 -13.03 0.21
CA ARG A 31 15.24 -13.37 -0.94
C ARG A 31 14.37 -14.55 -0.52
N GLU A 32 13.06 -14.37 -0.48
CA GLU A 32 12.11 -15.32 0.09
C GLU A 32 10.86 -15.47 -0.79
N HIS A 33 10.14 -16.57 -0.64
CA HIS A 33 8.87 -16.80 -1.34
C HIS A 33 7.78 -17.21 -0.35
N PHE A 34 6.53 -16.88 -0.67
CA PHE A 34 5.37 -17.39 0.05
C PHE A 34 4.69 -18.46 -0.79
N ARG A 35 4.90 -19.74 -0.46
CA ARG A 35 4.29 -20.89 -1.17
C ARG A 35 4.45 -20.83 -2.71
N LEU A 36 5.55 -20.25 -3.21
CA LEU A 36 5.80 -19.98 -4.63
C LEU A 36 4.69 -19.19 -5.34
N GLN A 37 3.96 -18.37 -4.59
CA GLN A 37 2.93 -17.51 -5.13
C GLN A 37 3.54 -16.22 -5.68
N GLU A 38 3.19 -15.87 -6.91
CA GLU A 38 3.73 -14.68 -7.57
C GLU A 38 3.31 -13.37 -6.88
N PRO A 39 4.29 -12.53 -6.45
CA PRO A 39 4.04 -11.21 -5.89
C PRO A 39 3.94 -10.16 -7.02
N GLN A 40 2.73 -9.77 -7.41
CA GLN A 40 2.57 -8.86 -8.56
C GLN A 40 2.77 -7.37 -8.20
N ASN A 41 2.26 -6.96 -7.04
CA ASN A 41 2.40 -5.60 -6.53
C ASN A 41 2.61 -5.65 -5.02
N ALA A 42 3.13 -4.57 -4.45
CA ALA A 42 3.32 -4.48 -3.01
C ALA A 42 2.95 -3.11 -2.45
N ALA A 43 2.59 -3.12 -1.17
CA ALA A 43 2.56 -1.94 -0.32
C ALA A 43 3.59 -2.15 0.81
N VAL A 44 4.43 -1.14 1.03
CA VAL A 44 5.50 -1.18 2.04
C VAL A 44 5.24 -0.08 3.05
N GLY A 45 5.15 -0.43 4.34
CA GLY A 45 4.79 0.55 5.36
C GLY A 45 4.77 0.02 6.78
N ARG A 46 4.56 0.95 7.73
CA ARG A 46 4.39 0.64 9.16
C ARG A 46 2.94 0.30 9.43
N PHE A 47 2.58 -0.98 9.31
CA PHE A 47 1.18 -1.40 9.40
C PHE A 47 0.75 -1.87 10.79
N LYS A 48 1.70 -2.05 11.71
CA LYS A 48 1.41 -2.55 13.06
C LYS A 48 1.34 -1.40 14.07
N PRO A 49 0.20 -1.16 14.74
CA PRO A 49 0.10 -0.13 15.77
C PRO A 49 1.15 -0.30 16.87
N GLY A 50 1.79 0.81 17.26
CA GLY A 50 2.82 0.83 18.31
C GLY A 50 4.14 0.17 17.93
N SER A 51 4.37 -0.13 16.65
CA SER A 51 5.63 -0.68 16.14
C SER A 51 6.18 0.18 15.01
N ASP A 52 7.50 0.37 14.99
CA ASP A 52 8.21 0.99 13.87
C ASP A 52 8.64 -0.05 12.80
N GLU A 53 8.29 -1.32 13.01
CA GLU A 53 8.56 -2.39 12.04
C GLU A 53 7.84 -2.11 10.71
N VAL A 54 8.61 -2.23 9.62
CA VAL A 54 8.11 -2.04 8.26
C VAL A 54 7.85 -3.40 7.62
N PHE A 55 6.63 -3.57 7.13
CA PHE A 55 6.13 -4.76 6.49
C PHE A 55 6.04 -4.58 4.98
N ILE A 56 6.00 -5.70 4.27
CA ILE A 56 5.87 -5.78 2.82
C ILE A 56 4.62 -6.61 2.53
N TRP A 57 3.51 -5.93 2.27
CA TRP A 57 2.27 -6.56 1.83
C TRP A 57 2.36 -6.83 0.34
N CYS A 58 2.09 -8.06 -0.09
CA CYS A 58 2.17 -8.48 -1.49
C CYS A 58 0.80 -8.91 -1.99
N ARG A 59 0.42 -8.37 -3.15
CA ARG A 59 -0.75 -8.84 -3.91
C ARG A 59 -0.38 -10.08 -4.71
N SER A 60 -1.18 -11.13 -4.54
CA SER A 60 -1.13 -12.34 -5.35
C SER A 60 -1.54 -12.09 -6.80
N ARG A 61 -0.91 -12.76 -7.78
CA ARG A 61 -1.24 -12.63 -9.21
C ARG A 61 -2.63 -13.15 -9.63
N TYR A 62 -3.32 -13.95 -8.80
CA TYR A 62 -4.57 -14.61 -9.18
C TYR A 62 -5.58 -13.65 -9.83
N ASN A 63 -6.23 -14.13 -10.90
CA ASN A 63 -7.20 -13.32 -11.63
C ASN A 63 -8.46 -13.05 -10.82
N THR A 64 -8.84 -13.99 -9.96
CA THR A 64 -9.93 -13.89 -8.99
C THR A 64 -9.50 -14.58 -7.69
N HIS A 65 -10.21 -14.33 -6.60
CA HIS A 65 -9.96 -14.92 -5.28
C HIS A 65 -8.52 -14.68 -4.80
N GLN A 66 -8.10 -13.41 -4.83
CA GLN A 66 -6.74 -13.01 -4.43
C GLN A 66 -6.40 -13.50 -3.02
N LYS A 67 -5.13 -13.85 -2.81
CA LYS A 67 -4.60 -14.38 -1.54
C LYS A 67 -3.39 -13.58 -1.09
N PRO A 68 -3.55 -12.35 -0.58
CA PRO A 68 -2.42 -11.54 -0.17
C PRO A 68 -1.59 -12.21 0.93
N PHE A 69 -0.31 -11.87 0.96
CA PHE A 69 0.64 -12.32 1.97
C PHE A 69 1.58 -11.20 2.36
N VAL A 70 2.10 -11.26 3.59
CA VAL A 70 2.88 -10.18 4.18
C VAL A 70 4.19 -10.72 4.73
N PHE A 71 5.30 -10.13 4.31
CA PHE A 71 6.60 -10.33 4.94
C PHE A 71 6.88 -9.24 5.97
N ASN A 72 7.53 -9.63 7.06
CA ASN A 72 8.11 -8.68 7.98
C ASN A 72 9.49 -8.19 7.48
N SER A 73 10.19 -7.37 8.27
CA SER A 73 11.49 -6.81 7.87
C SER A 73 12.60 -7.86 7.68
N ASP A 74 12.45 -9.04 8.27
CA ASP A 74 13.40 -10.15 8.21
C ASP A 74 13.09 -11.15 7.08
N GLY A 75 12.09 -10.88 6.24
CA GLY A 75 11.67 -11.80 5.18
C GLY A 75 10.84 -12.98 5.68
N LYS A 76 10.43 -12.98 6.95
CA LYS A 76 9.53 -14.01 7.50
C LYS A 76 8.09 -13.67 7.15
N THR A 77 7.32 -14.69 6.76
CA THR A 77 5.88 -14.52 6.57
C THR A 77 5.25 -14.16 7.91
N ALA A 78 4.59 -13.01 7.97
CA ALA A 78 3.91 -12.52 9.15
C ALA A 78 2.41 -12.84 9.11
N PHE A 79 1.78 -12.68 7.94
CA PHE A 79 0.34 -12.85 7.73
C PHE A 79 0.03 -13.31 6.30
N ASP A 80 -1.05 -14.06 6.15
CA ASP A 80 -1.72 -14.33 4.88
C ASP A 80 -3.23 -14.42 5.08
N TYR A 81 -4.01 -14.07 4.06
CA TYR A 81 -5.48 -14.16 4.09
C TYR A 81 -6.03 -14.30 2.67
N GLN A 82 -7.29 -14.72 2.57
CA GLN A 82 -8.02 -14.72 1.31
C GLN A 82 -8.83 -13.44 1.23
N MET A 83 -8.81 -12.78 0.07
CA MET A 83 -9.61 -11.57 -0.15
C MET A 83 -11.10 -11.85 0.03
N ASP A 84 -11.55 -13.06 -0.33
CA ASP A 84 -12.93 -13.53 -0.16
C ASP A 84 -13.41 -13.49 1.30
N ASP A 85 -12.50 -13.62 2.27
CA ASP A 85 -12.83 -13.65 3.70
C ASP A 85 -12.95 -12.23 4.31
N VAL A 86 -12.41 -11.22 3.64
CA VAL A 86 -12.22 -9.86 4.21
C VAL A 86 -12.85 -8.76 3.36
N ALA A 87 -13.10 -9.01 2.08
CA ALA A 87 -13.72 -8.06 1.18
C ALA A 87 -15.19 -7.84 1.57
N PRO A 88 -15.69 -6.60 1.56
CA PRO A 88 -17.07 -6.31 1.87
C PRO A 88 -18.00 -6.84 0.76
N GLU A 89 -19.28 -7.02 1.10
CA GLU A 89 -20.29 -7.40 0.12
C GLU A 89 -20.29 -6.44 -1.09
N GLY A 90 -20.38 -7.03 -2.29
CA GLY A 90 -20.39 -6.29 -3.56
C GLY A 90 -19.02 -5.71 -3.96
N TRP A 91 -17.92 -6.17 -3.37
CA TRP A 91 -16.57 -6.00 -3.94
C TRP A 91 -16.31 -7.10 -4.99
N THR A 92 -15.58 -6.79 -6.05
CA THR A 92 -15.25 -7.78 -7.08
C THR A 92 -14.43 -8.97 -6.55
N ASP A 93 -14.65 -10.16 -7.12
CA ASP A 93 -13.82 -11.35 -6.88
C ASP A 93 -12.38 -11.20 -7.39
N SER A 94 -12.16 -10.25 -8.30
CA SER A 94 -10.84 -9.88 -8.81
C SER A 94 -9.96 -9.24 -7.76
N GLY A 95 -10.50 -8.75 -6.64
CA GLY A 95 -9.76 -8.19 -5.52
C GLY A 95 -9.33 -6.74 -5.75
N VAL A 96 -8.09 -6.40 -5.38
CA VAL A 96 -7.58 -5.01 -5.38
C VAL A 96 -6.48 -4.79 -6.41
N GLU A 97 -6.32 -3.55 -6.88
CA GLU A 97 -5.20 -3.10 -7.72
C GLU A 97 -4.87 -1.61 -7.51
N VAL A 98 -3.72 -1.17 -8.06
CA VAL A 98 -3.17 0.18 -7.86
C VAL A 98 -3.10 0.51 -6.36
N ILE A 99 -2.20 -0.17 -5.67
CA ILE A 99 -2.10 -0.12 -4.21
C ILE A 99 -1.06 0.93 -3.80
N HIS A 100 -1.44 1.80 -2.87
CA HIS A 100 -0.59 2.79 -2.22
C HIS A 100 -0.57 2.53 -0.72
N THR A 101 0.60 2.70 -0.09
CA THR A 101 0.63 2.97 1.35
C THR A 101 0.12 4.40 1.58
N ILE A 102 -0.66 4.61 2.63
CA ILE A 102 -1.26 5.92 2.93
C ILE A 102 -1.15 6.32 4.41
N ASP A 103 -0.73 7.55 4.66
CA ASP A 103 -0.79 8.23 5.95
C ASP A 103 -2.16 8.91 6.15
N TRP A 104 -3.21 8.10 6.39
CA TRP A 104 -4.62 8.58 6.44
C TRP A 104 -5.06 9.12 7.81
N THR A 105 -4.69 8.44 8.90
CA THR A 105 -5.28 8.67 10.24
C THR A 105 -4.56 9.75 11.03
N GLY A 106 -3.36 10.14 10.61
CA GLY A 106 -2.46 10.99 11.40
C GLY A 106 -1.68 10.24 12.49
N ARG A 107 -1.89 8.92 12.65
CA ARG A 107 -1.13 8.09 13.58
C ARG A 107 0.11 7.49 12.90
N PRO A 108 1.10 6.98 13.67
CA PRO A 108 2.31 6.39 13.08
C PRO A 108 2.03 5.18 12.18
N GLU A 109 0.97 4.41 12.50
CA GLU A 109 0.51 3.33 11.66
C GLU A 109 -0.14 3.83 10.36
N GLN A 110 0.26 3.21 9.26
CA GLN A 110 -0.22 3.48 7.91
C GLN A 110 -1.26 2.44 7.50
N LEU A 111 -2.13 2.83 6.58
CA LEU A 111 -3.06 1.92 5.89
C LEU A 111 -2.56 1.65 4.47
N ALA A 112 -3.28 0.79 3.75
CA ALA A 112 -3.20 0.74 2.30
C ALA A 112 -4.47 1.31 1.67
N CYS A 113 -4.30 1.98 0.54
CA CYS A 113 -5.37 2.46 -0.33
C CYS A 113 -5.28 1.77 -1.68
N ALA A 114 -6.40 1.26 -2.20
CA ALA A 114 -6.44 0.56 -3.48
C ALA A 114 -7.78 0.75 -4.17
N LYS A 115 -7.86 0.44 -5.47
CA LYS A 115 -9.11 0.35 -6.21
C LYS A 115 -9.49 -1.09 -6.52
N GLU A 116 -10.74 -1.33 -6.89
CA GLU A 116 -11.20 -2.61 -7.43
C GLU A 116 -10.40 -3.01 -8.67
N ARG A 117 -10.05 -4.30 -8.76
CA ARG A 117 -9.25 -4.82 -9.87
C ARG A 117 -10.08 -5.06 -11.12
N HIS A 118 -9.51 -4.75 -12.27
CA HIS A 118 -10.05 -5.03 -13.61
C HIS A 118 -11.39 -4.35 -13.92
N THR A 119 -11.74 -3.32 -13.16
CA THR A 119 -12.96 -2.54 -13.38
C THR A 119 -12.72 -1.07 -13.04
N GLU A 120 -13.52 -0.21 -13.65
CA GLU A 120 -13.74 1.14 -13.15
C GLU A 120 -14.65 1.02 -11.93
N GLY A 121 -14.05 0.92 -10.75
CA GLY A 121 -14.79 0.60 -9.54
C GLY A 121 -14.36 1.42 -8.34
N ASP A 122 -14.76 0.92 -7.18
CA ASP A 122 -14.63 1.61 -5.92
C ASP A 122 -13.18 1.68 -5.44
N VAL A 123 -12.93 2.61 -4.52
CA VAL A 123 -11.67 2.74 -3.79
C VAL A 123 -11.88 2.29 -2.36
N CYS A 124 -10.87 1.68 -1.76
CA CYS A 124 -10.89 1.31 -0.36
C CYS A 124 -9.67 1.81 0.40
N LEU A 125 -9.86 1.92 1.71
CA LEU A 125 -8.79 1.86 2.70
C LEU A 125 -8.88 0.52 3.40
N PHE A 126 -7.75 -0.12 3.66
CA PHE A 126 -7.71 -1.38 4.39
C PHE A 126 -6.46 -1.50 5.26
N GLU A 127 -6.56 -2.33 6.30
CA GLU A 127 -5.47 -2.72 7.18
C GLU A 127 -4.65 -3.85 6.52
N PRO A 128 -3.38 -3.65 6.14
CA PRO A 128 -2.67 -4.64 5.35
C PRO A 128 -2.42 -5.98 6.07
N LEU A 129 -2.25 -5.96 7.40
CA LEU A 129 -1.94 -7.17 8.17
C LEU A 129 -3.16 -8.08 8.39
N SER A 130 -4.36 -7.51 8.45
CA SER A 130 -5.61 -8.24 8.70
C SER A 130 -6.46 -8.41 7.43
N GLY A 131 -6.24 -7.58 6.41
CA GLY A 131 -7.09 -7.49 5.22
C GLY A 131 -8.39 -6.72 5.45
N LYS A 132 -8.64 -6.27 6.68
CA LYS A 132 -9.90 -5.60 7.04
C LYS A 132 -10.05 -4.29 6.27
N PHE A 133 -11.16 -4.17 5.55
CA PHE A 133 -11.56 -2.91 4.93
C PHE A 133 -12.00 -1.92 6.01
N VAL A 134 -11.37 -0.75 6.01
CA VAL A 134 -11.62 0.35 6.93
C VAL A 134 -12.69 1.28 6.35
N GLU A 135 -12.60 1.58 5.06
CA GLU A 135 -13.51 2.49 4.38
C GLU A 135 -13.62 2.12 2.90
N ARG A 136 -14.80 2.37 2.32
CA ARG A 136 -15.09 2.18 0.90
C ARG A 136 -15.68 3.47 0.34
N PHE A 137 -15.11 3.94 -0.76
CA PHE A 137 -15.53 5.12 -1.49
C PHE A 137 -16.13 4.68 -2.83
N LYS A 138 -17.42 4.98 -3.02
CA LYS A 138 -18.13 4.59 -4.24
C LYS A 138 -17.73 5.45 -5.42
N HIS A 139 -17.11 4.85 -6.43
CA HIS A 139 -16.55 5.55 -7.60
C HIS A 139 -16.52 4.66 -8.84
N LYS A 140 -16.30 5.30 -9.99
CA LYS A 140 -15.83 4.62 -11.20
C LYS A 140 -14.38 5.01 -11.47
N THR A 141 -13.47 4.40 -10.72
CA THR A 141 -12.09 4.87 -10.64
C THR A 141 -11.25 4.44 -11.84
N ASP A 142 -10.84 5.38 -12.69
CA ASP A 142 -9.88 5.15 -13.77
C ASP A 142 -8.45 5.16 -13.25
N ARG A 143 -8.14 6.16 -12.41
CA ARG A 143 -6.82 6.34 -11.79
C ARG A 143 -6.99 6.62 -10.32
N LEU A 144 -6.11 6.03 -9.52
CA LEU A 144 -6.00 6.25 -8.10
C LEU A 144 -4.61 6.82 -7.79
N TYR A 145 -4.60 7.90 -7.02
CA TYR A 145 -3.39 8.51 -6.48
C TYR A 145 -3.56 8.84 -5.00
N VAL A 146 -2.45 8.88 -4.28
CA VAL A 146 -2.41 9.23 -2.85
C VAL A 146 -1.29 10.23 -2.65
N ALA A 147 -1.62 11.41 -2.12
CA ALA A 147 -0.64 12.45 -1.83
C ALA A 147 -1.13 13.49 -0.81
N ASP A 148 -0.19 14.11 -0.11
CA ASP A 148 -0.33 15.20 0.86
C ASP A 148 -0.71 16.54 0.17
N VAL A 149 -1.93 16.73 -0.35
CA VAL A 149 -2.26 17.89 -1.21
C VAL A 149 -3.05 19.00 -0.53
N THR A 150 -3.75 18.72 0.57
CA THR A 150 -4.57 19.72 1.29
C THR A 150 -4.34 19.69 2.80
N GLY A 151 -4.88 20.67 3.54
CA GLY A 151 -4.96 20.62 5.00
C GLY A 151 -3.64 20.51 5.77
N ASP A 152 -3.35 19.32 6.31
CA ASP A 152 -2.16 18.99 7.09
C ASP A 152 -1.32 17.91 6.39
N TRP A 153 -0.34 17.31 7.07
CA TRP A 153 0.59 16.35 6.45
C TRP A 153 -0.03 15.00 6.06
N ARG A 154 -1.26 14.70 6.49
CA ARG A 154 -1.94 13.46 6.09
C ARG A 154 -2.20 13.48 4.59
N GLU A 155 -2.24 12.30 4.01
CA GLU A 155 -2.42 12.17 2.57
C GLU A 155 -3.91 12.09 2.20
N GLU A 156 -4.27 12.75 1.10
CA GLU A 156 -5.57 12.60 0.47
C GLU A 156 -5.59 11.44 -0.53
N ILE A 157 -6.78 10.88 -0.72
CA ILE A 157 -7.09 9.95 -1.81
C ILE A 157 -7.58 10.79 -3.00
N ILE A 158 -6.94 10.64 -4.14
CA ILE A 158 -7.23 11.40 -5.36
C ILE A 158 -7.69 10.41 -6.45
N VAL A 159 -8.93 10.58 -6.90
CA VAL A 159 -9.61 9.70 -7.85
C VAL A 159 -9.89 10.45 -9.13
N LEU A 160 -9.47 9.87 -10.26
CA LEU A 160 -9.92 10.30 -11.59
C LEU A 160 -11.07 9.39 -12.02
N GLU A 161 -12.21 10.00 -12.32
CA GLU A 161 -13.41 9.36 -12.87
C GLU A 161 -13.83 10.10 -14.15
N GLY A 162 -13.47 9.54 -15.29
CA GLY A 162 -13.53 10.16 -16.61
C GLY A 162 -12.73 11.46 -16.65
N ASN A 163 -13.45 12.58 -16.66
CA ASN A 163 -12.88 13.93 -16.65
C ASN A 163 -13.06 14.67 -15.31
N LYS A 164 -13.45 13.96 -14.25
CA LYS A 164 -13.66 14.52 -12.92
C LYS A 164 -12.57 14.06 -11.98
N LEU A 165 -12.02 15.02 -11.23
CA LEU A 165 -11.07 14.77 -10.15
C LEU A 165 -11.80 14.87 -8.81
N HIS A 166 -11.77 13.80 -8.04
CA HIS A 166 -12.31 13.73 -6.68
C HIS A 166 -11.14 13.65 -5.70
N VAL A 167 -11.22 14.43 -4.61
CA VAL A 167 -10.19 14.46 -3.56
C VAL A 167 -10.87 14.20 -2.23
N HIS A 168 -10.47 13.11 -1.57
CA HIS A 168 -10.99 12.72 -0.26
C HIS A 168 -9.95 13.00 0.81
N GLN A 169 -10.35 13.77 1.80
CA GLN A 169 -9.57 14.08 2.98
C GLN A 169 -10.21 13.41 4.20
N ASN A 170 -9.38 12.99 5.15
CA ASN A 170 -9.87 12.50 6.43
C ASN A 170 -10.35 13.68 7.30
N PRO A 171 -11.66 13.77 7.64
CA PRO A 171 -12.19 14.87 8.44
C PRO A 171 -11.86 14.75 9.94
N ALA A 172 -11.34 13.60 10.39
CA ALA A 172 -10.99 13.41 11.79
C ALA A 172 -9.86 14.36 12.23
N THR A 173 -9.83 14.65 13.53
CA THR A 173 -8.75 15.45 14.15
C THR A 173 -7.40 14.77 13.94
N ASN A 174 -6.40 15.54 13.52
CA ASN A 174 -5.04 15.06 13.36
C ASN A 174 -4.39 14.77 14.72
N ALA A 175 -3.97 13.52 14.94
CA ALA A 175 -3.30 13.10 16.16
C ALA A 175 -1.90 13.72 16.33
N ARG A 176 -1.29 14.24 15.26
CA ARG A 176 0.06 14.84 15.23
C ARG A 176 0.05 16.14 14.42
N PRO A 177 -0.56 17.23 14.94
CA PRO A 177 -0.74 18.47 14.18
C PRO A 177 0.58 19.20 13.85
N ASP A 178 1.62 18.99 14.66
CA ASP A 178 2.93 19.65 14.49
C ASP A 178 3.88 18.91 13.52
N HIS A 179 3.45 17.78 12.96
CA HIS A 179 4.24 17.06 11.98
C HIS A 179 4.33 17.85 10.68
N LYS A 180 5.53 17.95 10.12
CA LYS A 180 5.77 18.70 8.88
C LYS A 180 5.05 18.05 7.71
N ARG A 181 4.65 18.86 6.72
CA ARG A 181 4.15 18.38 5.42
C ARG A 181 5.11 17.38 4.81
N LEU A 182 4.59 16.30 4.25
CA LEU A 182 5.39 15.22 3.64
C LEU A 182 6.18 15.73 2.44
N TRP A 183 5.69 16.77 1.75
CA TRP A 183 6.45 17.44 0.69
C TRP A 183 7.80 18.01 1.11
N THR A 184 8.03 18.24 2.41
CA THR A 184 9.35 18.67 2.91
C THR A 184 10.40 17.55 2.84
N ASP A 185 9.96 16.29 2.83
CA ASP A 185 10.82 15.14 2.59
C ASP A 185 11.17 15.02 1.10
N ARG A 186 12.46 14.88 0.82
CA ARG A 186 12.99 14.82 -0.56
C ARG A 186 12.55 13.55 -1.28
N ASN A 187 12.53 12.41 -0.60
CA ASN A 187 12.21 11.12 -1.20
C ASN A 187 10.70 11.03 -1.47
N TYR A 188 9.87 11.48 -0.53
CA TYR A 188 8.43 11.64 -0.72
C TYR A 188 8.13 12.50 -1.94
N ARG A 189 8.73 13.70 -2.02
CA ARG A 189 8.52 14.60 -3.16
C ARG A 189 8.88 13.95 -4.49
N ARG A 190 9.99 13.21 -4.56
CA ARG A 190 10.42 12.52 -5.79
C ARG A 190 9.47 11.38 -6.17
N LEU A 191 9.00 10.62 -5.18
CA LEU A 191 7.99 9.58 -5.39
C LEU A 191 6.69 10.17 -5.91
N LYS A 192 6.23 11.27 -5.30
CA LYS A 192 4.91 11.84 -5.57
C LYS A 192 4.83 12.86 -6.73
N GLN A 193 5.97 13.26 -7.31
CA GLN A 193 5.99 14.17 -8.46
C GLN A 193 5.82 13.46 -9.81
N CYS A 194 6.19 12.18 -9.90
CA CYS A 194 6.15 11.41 -11.13
C CYS A 194 5.31 10.16 -10.91
N HIS A 195 4.06 10.16 -11.36
CA HIS A 195 3.22 8.96 -11.30
C HIS A 195 3.78 7.85 -12.22
N ASN A 196 3.95 6.65 -11.67
CA ASN A 196 4.26 5.45 -12.44
C ASN A 196 3.40 4.29 -11.95
N TYR A 197 2.65 3.64 -12.85
CA TYR A 197 1.81 2.49 -12.50
C TYR A 197 2.58 1.32 -11.85
N TYR A 198 3.84 1.10 -12.25
CA TYR A 198 4.70 0.03 -11.73
C TYR A 198 5.50 0.44 -10.48
N SER A 199 5.46 1.72 -10.12
CA SER A 199 6.08 2.25 -8.89
C SER A 199 5.22 3.41 -8.38
N PRO A 200 3.97 3.11 -7.96
CA PRO A 200 2.94 4.11 -7.68
C PRO A 200 3.21 4.95 -6.44
#